data_AF-A0A2D9I1V2-F1
#
_entry.id   AF-A0A2D9I1V2-F1
#
_cell.length_a   1.000
_cell.length_b   1.000
_cell.length_c   1.000
_cell.angle_alpha   90.00
_cell.angle_beta   90.00
_cell.angle_gamma   90.00
#
_symmetry.space_group_name_H-M   'P 1'
#
loop_
_entity.id
_entity.type
_entity.pdbx_description
1 polymer ?
#
loop_
_entity_poly.entity_id
_entity_poly.type
_entity_poly.pdbx_seq_one_letter_code
_entity_poly.pdbx_strand_id
1 'polypeptide(L)'
;MNWLTNWVKPKIKALVGESDVPDNLWHKCPSCGQMIFHRDLESHLHVCQHCGYHLRLPLTKRLDHLFDDADYTRIQLPRVKIDPLKFRDKKRYTDRLKDAQAKTDGGDAIVVAHGKLLGQKVVVAAFNFDFMGGSMGMAVGEGMLAAARLAVMQKAPLIAIPSSGGARMQEGFLSLMQLPRTTIAVEEVKEAGLPYIVMLTDPTTGGVSASFAMLGDIHMAEPGARIGFAGRRVIEQTVRETLPEGFQTAEYLLDHGMVDLVVPRSKQRETLHGLITLLMAGRTIDTGNGKAADKATSGTGQDLDIPTPDASQPTDQTANPAGKTVAKT
;
A
#
# COMPACT_ATOMS: atom_id res chain seq x y z
N MET A 1 -55.12 7.80 38.19
CA MET A 1 -54.46 6.48 38.20
C MET A 1 -54.61 5.86 36.83
N ASN A 2 -53.53 5.82 36.06
CA ASN A 2 -53.49 5.18 34.75
C ASN A 2 -52.69 3.89 34.92
N TRP A 3 -53.36 2.75 34.88
CA TRP A 3 -52.84 1.43 35.31
C TRP A 3 -52.14 0.65 34.19
N LEU A 4 -51.90 1.29 33.04
CA LEU A 4 -51.35 0.65 31.83
C LEU A 4 -49.90 1.03 31.49
N THR A 5 -49.16 1.71 32.38
CA THR A 5 -47.78 2.16 32.11
C THR A 5 -46.68 1.42 32.88
N ASN A 6 -46.98 0.27 33.51
CA ASN A 6 -45.96 -0.59 34.10
C ASN A 6 -45.87 -1.93 33.37
N TRP A 7 -45.42 -1.90 32.11
CA TRP A 7 -44.88 -3.10 31.47
C TRP A 7 -43.36 -3.06 31.54
N VAL A 8 -42.82 -3.57 32.65
CA VAL A 8 -41.38 -3.79 32.82
C VAL A 8 -40.98 -4.89 31.83
N LYS A 9 -40.27 -4.51 30.75
CA LYS A 9 -39.67 -5.49 29.83
C LYS A 9 -38.69 -6.37 30.62
N PRO A 10 -38.79 -7.71 30.54
CA PRO A 10 -37.88 -8.60 31.24
C PRO A 10 -36.43 -8.39 30.75
N LYS A 11 -35.49 -8.33 31.69
CA LYS A 11 -34.04 -8.15 31.47
C LYS A 11 -33.39 -9.39 30.83
N ILE A 12 -33.87 -9.83 29.66
CA ILE A 12 -33.29 -10.96 28.90
C ILE A 12 -32.25 -10.47 27.87
N LYS A 13 -32.05 -9.15 27.74
CA LYS A 13 -31.04 -8.56 26.84
C LYS A 13 -29.57 -8.80 27.26
N ALA A 14 -29.31 -9.43 28.40
CA ALA A 14 -27.93 -9.70 28.85
C ALA A 14 -27.32 -11.00 28.28
N LEU A 15 -28.09 -11.81 27.54
CA LEU A 15 -27.66 -13.12 27.01
C LEU A 15 -27.52 -13.17 25.48
N VAL A 16 -27.86 -12.08 24.79
CA VAL A 16 -27.67 -11.94 23.34
C VAL A 16 -26.70 -10.78 23.17
N GLY A 17 -25.45 -11.10 22.81
CA GLY A 17 -24.43 -10.10 22.51
C GLY A 17 -24.95 -9.08 21.51
N GLU A 18 -24.45 -7.84 21.62
CA GLU A 18 -24.69 -6.82 20.60
C GLU A 18 -24.37 -7.41 19.23
N SER A 19 -25.42 -7.62 18.44
CA SER A 19 -25.25 -8.01 17.06
C SER A 19 -24.64 -6.81 16.33
N ASP A 20 -23.43 -6.96 15.82
CA ASP A 20 -22.78 -6.10 14.83
C ASP A 20 -23.63 -6.11 13.55
N VAL A 21 -24.80 -5.46 13.59
CA VAL A 21 -25.64 -5.23 12.43
C VAL A 21 -25.30 -3.84 11.95
N PRO A 22 -24.61 -3.68 10.81
CA PRO A 22 -24.34 -2.37 10.25
C PRO A 22 -25.65 -1.61 10.03
N ASP A 23 -25.64 -0.30 10.28
CA ASP A 23 -26.81 0.58 10.10
C ASP A 23 -27.41 0.51 8.69
N ASN A 24 -26.59 0.13 7.69
CA ASN A 24 -27.01 -0.11 6.31
C ASN A 24 -26.73 -1.57 5.90
N LEU A 25 -27.78 -2.38 5.90
CA LEU A 25 -27.74 -3.78 5.45
C LEU A 25 -27.51 -3.94 3.94
N TRP A 26 -27.68 -2.87 3.16
CA TRP A 26 -27.65 -2.90 1.72
C TRP A 26 -26.68 -1.86 1.13
N HIS A 27 -25.95 -2.28 0.10
CA HIS A 27 -25.04 -1.45 -0.67
C HIS A 27 -25.52 -1.33 -2.11
N LYS A 28 -25.61 -0.11 -2.63
CA LYS A 28 -25.90 0.10 -4.05
C LYS A 28 -24.64 -0.04 -4.88
N CYS A 29 -24.64 -0.92 -5.89
CA CYS A 29 -23.54 -1.01 -6.84
C CYS A 29 -23.48 0.27 -7.70
N PRO A 30 -22.33 0.98 -7.76
CA PRO A 30 -22.22 2.20 -8.55
C PRO A 30 -22.20 1.94 -10.06
N SER A 31 -21.91 0.70 -10.50
CA SER A 31 -21.87 0.32 -11.92
C SER A 31 -23.26 -0.06 -12.45
N CYS A 32 -23.91 -1.08 -11.86
CA CYS A 32 -25.20 -1.58 -12.36
C CYS A 32 -26.42 -1.09 -11.58
N GLY A 33 -26.24 -0.35 -10.47
CA GLY A 33 -27.33 0.19 -9.67
C GLY A 33 -28.07 -0.81 -8.77
N GLN A 34 -27.75 -2.10 -8.86
CA GLN A 34 -28.37 -3.15 -8.04
C GLN A 34 -28.02 -3.01 -6.55
N MET A 35 -28.96 -3.43 -5.69
CA MET A 35 -28.79 -3.44 -4.24
C MET A 35 -28.20 -4.80 -3.82
N ILE A 36 -27.08 -4.77 -3.11
CA ILE A 36 -26.33 -5.94 -2.66
C ILE A 36 -26.42 -6.00 -1.14
N PHE A 37 -26.78 -7.16 -0.59
CA PHE A 37 -26.79 -7.36 0.84
C PHE A 37 -25.36 -7.41 1.40
N HIS A 38 -25.11 -6.81 2.57
CA HIS A 38 -23.74 -6.64 3.08
C HIS A 38 -22.99 -7.98 3.25
N ARG A 39 -23.66 -9.06 3.72
CA ARG A 39 -23.04 -10.39 3.86
C ARG A 39 -22.64 -11.01 2.52
N ASP A 40 -23.43 -10.75 1.49
CA ASP A 40 -23.14 -11.23 0.13
C ASP A 40 -21.95 -10.47 -0.46
N LEU A 41 -21.88 -9.17 -0.19
CA LEU A 41 -20.75 -8.34 -0.57
C LEU A 41 -19.45 -8.78 0.13
N GLU A 42 -19.51 -9.05 1.43
CA GLU A 42 -18.36 -9.52 2.21
C GLU A 42 -17.86 -10.89 1.75
N SER A 43 -18.77 -11.86 1.59
CA SER A 43 -18.43 -13.23 1.13
C SER A 43 -17.84 -13.27 -0.29
N HIS A 44 -18.09 -12.25 -1.10
CA HIS A 44 -17.58 -12.12 -2.47
C HIS A 44 -16.48 -11.07 -2.60
N LEU A 45 -15.77 -10.75 -1.50
CA LEU A 45 -14.60 -9.86 -1.51
C LEU A 45 -14.91 -8.47 -2.11
N HIS A 46 -16.09 -7.94 -1.81
CA HIS A 46 -16.60 -6.67 -2.32
C HIS A 46 -16.68 -6.63 -3.85
N VAL A 47 -16.98 -7.76 -4.49
CA VAL A 47 -17.28 -7.84 -5.93
C VAL A 47 -18.79 -7.97 -6.13
N CYS A 48 -19.35 -7.17 -7.03
CA CYS A 48 -20.76 -7.23 -7.37
C CYS A 48 -21.08 -8.53 -8.11
N GLN A 49 -21.96 -9.36 -7.54
CA GLN A 49 -22.38 -10.63 -8.16
C GLN A 49 -23.18 -10.46 -9.45
N HIS A 50 -23.77 -9.28 -9.67
CA HIS A 50 -24.61 -9.02 -10.86
C HIS A 50 -23.82 -8.56 -12.08
N CYS A 51 -22.72 -7.83 -11.89
CA CYS A 51 -21.96 -7.21 -13.00
C CYS A 51 -20.45 -7.40 -12.91
N GLY A 52 -19.94 -8.05 -11.86
CA GLY A 52 -18.50 -8.23 -11.66
C GLY A 52 -17.75 -6.97 -11.25
N TYR A 53 -18.41 -5.84 -11.01
CA TYR A 53 -17.73 -4.60 -10.59
C TYR A 53 -17.05 -4.77 -9.22
N HIS A 54 -15.78 -4.35 -9.12
CA HIS A 54 -15.00 -4.37 -7.90
C HIS A 54 -15.27 -3.12 -7.06
N LEU A 55 -16.07 -3.23 -6.00
CA LEU A 55 -16.31 -2.14 -5.05
C LEU A 55 -15.09 -1.92 -4.16
N ARG A 56 -15.05 -0.80 -3.43
CA ARG A 56 -14.00 -0.55 -2.42
C ARG A 56 -13.97 -1.68 -1.40
N LEU A 57 -12.81 -2.35 -1.28
CA LEU A 57 -12.55 -3.35 -0.25
C LEU A 57 -11.81 -2.68 0.91
N PRO A 58 -12.29 -2.80 2.17
CA PRO A 58 -11.57 -2.33 3.33
C PRO A 58 -10.18 -2.96 3.42
N LEU A 59 -9.20 -2.17 3.88
CA LEU A 59 -7.81 -2.60 3.99
C LEU A 59 -7.65 -3.87 4.84
N THR A 60 -8.37 -3.96 5.96
CA THR A 60 -8.32 -5.13 6.84
C THR A 60 -8.76 -6.39 6.10
N LYS A 61 -9.94 -6.35 5.46
CA LYS A 61 -10.45 -7.45 4.62
C LYS A 61 -9.51 -7.81 3.47
N ARG A 62 -8.78 -6.83 2.90
CA ARG A 62 -7.74 -7.10 1.90
C ARG A 62 -6.60 -7.95 2.47
N LEU A 63 -6.09 -7.59 3.64
CA LEU A 63 -5.01 -8.33 4.29
C LEU A 63 -5.49 -9.71 4.73
N ASP A 64 -6.68 -9.80 5.34
CA ASP A 64 -7.30 -11.05 5.78
C ASP A 64 -7.48 -12.03 4.61
N HIS A 65 -7.86 -11.53 3.42
CA HIS A 65 -7.99 -12.35 2.21
C HIS A 65 -6.66 -12.85 1.64
N LEU A 66 -5.55 -12.12 1.84
CA LEU A 66 -4.27 -12.48 1.26
C LEU A 66 -3.47 -13.43 2.15
N PHE A 67 -3.50 -13.24 3.47
CA PHE A 67 -2.73 -14.04 4.41
C PHE A 67 -3.46 -15.33 4.82
N ASP A 68 -2.72 -16.39 5.13
CA ASP A 68 -3.22 -17.66 5.65
C ASP A 68 -3.97 -17.42 6.97
N ASP A 69 -5.24 -17.85 7.02
CA ASP A 69 -6.10 -17.75 8.21
C ASP A 69 -6.19 -16.33 8.82
N ALA A 70 -5.96 -15.28 8.01
CA ALA A 70 -5.79 -13.91 8.45
C ALA A 70 -4.67 -13.71 9.51
N ASP A 71 -3.68 -14.60 9.53
CA ASP A 71 -2.50 -14.54 10.39
C ASP A 71 -1.40 -13.68 9.73
N TYR A 72 -1.34 -12.42 10.16
CA TYR A 72 -0.32 -11.48 9.75
C TYR A 72 0.06 -10.53 10.88
N THR A 73 1.31 -10.08 10.86
CA THR A 73 1.80 -9.06 11.78
C THR A 73 1.95 -7.74 11.05
N ARG A 74 1.26 -6.70 11.52
CA ARG A 74 1.47 -5.32 11.07
C ARG A 74 2.72 -4.76 11.75
N ILE A 75 3.59 -4.11 10.98
CA ILE A 75 4.75 -3.43 11.57
C ILE A 75 4.41 -1.99 11.94
N GLN A 76 5.03 -1.51 13.01
CA GLN A 76 4.98 -0.10 13.35
C GLN A 76 5.88 0.68 12.40
N LEU A 77 5.28 1.62 11.67
CA LEU A 77 6.02 2.48 10.75
C LEU A 77 6.76 3.61 11.50
N PRO A 78 7.91 4.07 10.98
CA PRO A 78 8.60 5.24 11.48
C PRO A 78 7.67 6.46 11.52
N ARG A 79 7.72 7.22 12.61
CA ARG A 79 6.94 8.45 12.73
C ARG A 79 7.58 9.54 11.88
N VAL A 80 6.75 10.21 11.09
CA VAL A 80 7.16 11.39 10.32
C VAL A 80 6.78 12.67 11.05
N LYS A 81 7.47 13.77 10.72
CA LYS A 81 7.14 15.08 11.26
C LYS A 81 5.73 15.48 10.80
N ILE A 82 4.84 15.70 11.75
CA ILE A 82 3.46 16.12 11.47
C ILE A 82 3.46 17.60 11.03
N ASP A 83 2.84 17.86 9.89
CA ASP A 83 2.61 19.21 9.33
C ASP A 83 3.87 20.11 9.29
N PRO A 84 4.93 19.68 8.58
CA PRO A 84 6.19 20.43 8.52
C PRO A 84 6.04 21.80 7.83
N LEU A 85 5.02 21.96 6.98
CA LEU A 85 4.75 23.18 6.22
C LEU A 85 3.75 24.11 6.91
N LYS A 86 3.18 23.72 8.06
CA LYS A 86 2.09 24.43 8.75
C LYS A 86 0.92 24.72 7.79
N PHE A 87 0.58 23.73 6.96
CA PHE A 87 -0.37 23.88 5.86
C PHE A 87 -1.79 24.11 6.39
N ARG A 88 -2.48 25.08 5.79
CA ARG A 88 -3.87 25.40 6.09
C ARG A 88 -4.61 25.77 4.82
N ASP A 89 -5.72 25.09 4.60
CA ASP A 89 -6.75 25.49 3.64
C ASP A 89 -8.03 25.88 4.40
N LYS A 90 -9.19 25.38 3.98
CA LYS A 90 -10.44 25.44 4.77
C LYS A 90 -10.28 24.80 6.15
N LYS A 91 -9.38 23.81 6.29
CA LYS A 91 -9.04 23.11 7.53
C LYS A 91 -7.51 23.08 7.71
N ARG A 92 -7.04 23.02 8.95
CA ARG A 92 -5.61 22.77 9.21
C ARG A 92 -5.27 21.35 8.81
N TYR A 93 -4.06 21.12 8.28
CA TYR A 93 -3.64 19.78 7.88
C TYR A 93 -3.67 18.78 9.04
N THR A 94 -3.19 19.19 10.21
CA THR A 94 -3.27 18.42 11.46
C THR A 94 -4.68 17.92 11.79
N ASP A 95 -5.70 18.74 11.58
CA ASP A 95 -7.08 18.34 11.85
C ASP A 95 -7.63 17.40 10.75
N ARG A 96 -7.12 17.50 9.51
CA ARG A 96 -7.46 16.53 8.45
C ARG A 96 -6.87 15.16 8.74
N LEU A 97 -5.62 15.12 9.23
CA LEU A 97 -4.97 13.89 9.67
C LEU A 97 -5.75 13.22 10.81
N LYS A 98 -6.14 13.99 11.84
CA LYS A 98 -6.95 13.46 12.95
C LYS A 98 -8.29 12.88 12.48
N ASP A 99 -9.00 13.58 11.60
CA ASP A 99 -10.27 13.08 11.06
C ASP A 99 -10.09 11.80 10.24
N ALA A 100 -9.01 11.72 9.45
CA ALA A 100 -8.71 10.54 8.65
C ALA A 100 -8.37 9.35 9.57
N GLN A 101 -7.48 9.56 10.55
CA GLN A 101 -7.11 8.56 11.55
C GLN A 101 -8.31 8.08 12.37
N ALA A 102 -9.27 8.95 12.68
CA ALA A 102 -10.48 8.57 13.40
C ALA A 102 -11.44 7.69 12.57
N LYS A 103 -11.31 7.69 11.24
CA LYS A 103 -12.17 6.94 10.31
C LYS A 103 -11.53 5.66 9.79
N THR A 104 -10.25 5.44 10.06
CA THR A 104 -9.48 4.37 9.44
C THR A 104 -8.64 3.61 10.46
N ASP A 105 -8.52 2.30 10.27
CA ASP A 105 -7.61 1.47 11.05
C ASP A 105 -6.16 1.60 10.56
N GLY A 106 -5.51 2.71 10.91
CA GLY A 106 -4.12 2.97 10.55
C GLY A 106 -3.63 4.37 10.93
N GLY A 107 -2.31 4.52 11.01
CA GLY A 107 -1.67 5.82 11.27
C GLY A 107 -1.65 6.75 10.04
N ASP A 108 -1.66 6.18 8.84
CA ASP A 108 -1.61 6.88 7.55
C ASP A 108 -2.20 5.99 6.42
N ALA A 109 -2.07 6.43 5.16
CA ALA A 109 -2.58 5.79 3.95
C ALA A 109 -1.89 4.49 3.54
N ILE A 110 -0.88 4.01 4.29
CA ILE A 110 -0.20 2.75 4.04
C ILE A 110 -0.17 1.89 5.30
N VAL A 111 -0.36 0.59 5.12
CA VAL A 111 -0.08 -0.43 6.14
C VAL A 111 0.88 -1.43 5.55
N VAL A 112 1.88 -1.80 6.35
CA VAL A 112 2.83 -2.84 6.02
C VAL A 112 2.59 -4.02 6.95
N ALA A 113 2.40 -5.19 6.36
CA ALA A 113 2.19 -6.44 7.08
C ALA A 113 3.05 -7.54 6.48
N HIS A 114 3.41 -8.53 7.30
CA HIS A 114 4.07 -9.73 6.84
C HIS A 114 3.42 -10.96 7.46
N GLY A 115 3.52 -12.08 6.76
CA GLY A 115 2.83 -13.31 7.10
C GLY A 115 3.04 -14.36 6.01
N LYS A 116 2.16 -15.35 5.95
CA LYS A 116 2.19 -16.37 4.90
C LYS A 116 1.04 -16.22 3.92
N LEU A 117 1.31 -16.43 2.63
CA LEU A 117 0.32 -16.56 1.57
C LEU A 117 0.51 -17.94 0.95
N LEU A 118 -0.44 -18.84 1.23
CA LEU A 118 -0.41 -20.25 0.84
C LEU A 118 0.92 -20.92 1.23
N GLY A 119 1.32 -20.71 2.49
CA GLY A 119 2.54 -21.24 3.09
C GLY A 119 3.82 -20.44 2.81
N GLN A 120 3.82 -19.52 1.84
CA GLN A 120 4.99 -18.74 1.45
C GLN A 120 5.07 -17.42 2.23
N LYS A 121 6.24 -17.11 2.80
CA LYS A 121 6.48 -15.83 3.48
C LYS A 121 6.37 -14.70 2.46
N VAL A 122 5.58 -13.68 2.77
CA VAL A 122 5.44 -12.46 1.95
C VAL A 122 5.37 -11.23 2.83
N VAL A 123 5.83 -10.11 2.28
CA VAL A 123 5.61 -8.77 2.85
C VAL A 123 4.63 -8.03 1.94
N VAL A 124 3.60 -7.43 2.53
CA VAL A 124 2.56 -6.69 1.81
C VAL A 124 2.57 -5.24 2.27
N ALA A 125 2.69 -4.31 1.32
CA ALA A 125 2.52 -2.88 1.51
C ALA A 125 1.20 -2.44 0.85
N ALA A 126 0.15 -2.28 1.65
CA ALA A 126 -1.21 -2.03 1.16
C ALA A 126 -1.71 -0.64 1.49
N PHE A 127 -2.31 0.03 0.51
CA PHE A 127 -2.82 1.38 0.67
C PHE A 127 -4.25 1.38 1.19
N ASN A 128 -4.55 2.37 2.04
CA ASN A 128 -5.90 2.68 2.49
C ASN A 128 -6.40 3.95 1.78
N PHE A 129 -7.27 3.77 0.78
CA PHE A 129 -7.84 4.90 0.05
C PHE A 129 -8.74 5.80 0.91
N ASP A 130 -9.37 5.24 1.95
CA ASP A 130 -10.25 6.01 2.85
C ASP A 130 -9.44 7.02 3.68
N PHE A 131 -8.13 6.79 3.82
CA PHE A 131 -7.20 7.76 4.39
C PHE A 131 -6.82 8.82 3.35
N MET A 132 -7.57 9.93 3.32
CA MET A 132 -7.26 11.09 2.47
C MET A 132 -7.02 10.72 0.98
N GLY A 133 -7.84 9.82 0.44
CA GLY A 133 -7.74 9.37 -0.96
C GLY A 133 -6.50 8.51 -1.24
N GLY A 134 -5.94 7.87 -0.21
CA GLY A 134 -4.71 7.09 -0.30
C GLY A 134 -3.51 7.92 -0.74
N SER A 135 -3.55 9.23 -0.51
CA SER A 135 -2.55 10.15 -1.05
C SER A 135 -1.16 9.89 -0.47
N MET A 136 -0.14 9.87 -1.32
CA MET A 136 1.24 9.61 -0.90
C MET A 136 1.88 10.86 -0.31
N GLY A 137 2.14 10.83 1.00
CA GLY A 137 2.99 11.78 1.74
C GLY A 137 4.20 11.07 2.34
N MET A 138 4.92 11.75 3.23
CA MET A 138 6.14 11.26 3.90
C MET A 138 5.93 9.90 4.57
N ALA A 139 4.81 9.69 5.26
CA ALA A 139 4.53 8.43 5.95
C ALA A 139 4.40 7.25 4.98
N VAL A 140 3.84 7.49 3.79
CA VAL A 140 3.75 6.48 2.74
C VAL A 140 5.13 6.10 2.20
N GLY A 141 6.00 7.10 2.01
CA GLY A 141 7.39 6.85 1.60
C GLY A 141 8.19 6.07 2.65
N GLU A 142 8.06 6.42 3.94
CA GLU A 142 8.66 5.63 5.03
C GLU A 142 8.09 4.21 5.11
N GLY A 143 6.78 4.06 4.85
CA GLY A 143 6.13 2.74 4.80
C GLY A 143 6.70 1.84 3.71
N MET A 144 6.88 2.36 2.49
CA MET A 144 7.48 1.59 1.39
C MET A 144 8.93 1.21 1.67
N LEU A 145 9.75 2.12 2.21
CA LEU A 145 11.12 1.80 2.62
C LEU A 145 11.15 0.73 3.72
N ALA A 146 10.26 0.82 4.71
CA ALA A 146 10.14 -0.18 5.76
C ALA A 146 9.70 -1.55 5.20
N ALA A 147 8.78 -1.57 4.24
CA ALA A 147 8.33 -2.79 3.58
C ALA A 147 9.44 -3.47 2.78
N ALA A 148 10.18 -2.69 1.98
CA ALA A 148 11.33 -3.18 1.22
C ALA A 148 12.39 -3.80 2.14
N ARG A 149 12.80 -3.08 3.18
CA ARG A 149 13.81 -3.56 4.13
C ARG A 149 13.35 -4.79 4.89
N LEU A 150 12.07 -4.87 5.25
CA LEU A 150 11.50 -6.05 5.87
C LEU A 150 11.51 -7.24 4.91
N ALA A 151 11.16 -7.04 3.64
CA ALA A 151 11.20 -8.07 2.61
C ALA A 151 12.63 -8.60 2.43
N VAL A 152 13.61 -7.70 2.33
CA VAL A 152 15.05 -8.04 2.26
C VAL A 152 15.50 -8.82 3.50
N MET A 153 15.17 -8.32 4.71
CA MET A 153 15.51 -8.97 5.98
C MET A 153 14.94 -10.39 6.08
N GLN A 154 13.68 -10.58 5.66
CA GLN A 154 13.00 -11.87 5.73
C GLN A 154 13.27 -12.77 4.51
N LYS A 155 14.01 -12.28 3.51
CA LYS A 155 14.20 -12.93 2.20
C LYS A 155 12.85 -13.32 1.57
N ALA A 156 11.87 -12.44 1.69
CA ALA A 156 10.50 -12.63 1.25
C ALA A 156 10.18 -11.72 0.06
N PRO A 157 9.32 -12.13 -0.88
CA PRO A 157 8.78 -11.23 -1.90
C PRO A 157 8.06 -10.03 -1.28
N LEU A 158 8.12 -8.89 -1.97
CA LEU A 158 7.34 -7.70 -1.65
C LEU A 158 6.14 -7.59 -2.59
N ILE A 159 4.96 -7.41 -2.02
CA ILE A 159 3.73 -7.12 -2.77
C ILE A 159 3.25 -5.72 -2.41
N ALA A 160 3.21 -4.81 -3.38
CA ALA A 160 2.59 -3.49 -3.21
C ALA A 160 1.17 -3.49 -3.74
N ILE A 161 0.23 -2.94 -2.96
CA ILE A 161 -1.19 -2.81 -3.33
C ILE A 161 -1.57 -1.34 -3.29
N PRO A 162 -1.17 -0.56 -4.31
CA PRO A 162 -1.49 0.85 -4.37
C PRO A 162 -2.99 1.08 -4.56
N SER A 163 -3.48 2.12 -3.89
CA SER A 163 -4.79 2.71 -4.11
C SER A 163 -4.71 4.17 -3.73
N SER A 164 -4.56 5.05 -4.71
CA SER A 164 -4.18 6.44 -4.49
C SER A 164 -4.74 7.36 -5.56
N GLY A 165 -5.23 8.52 -5.13
CA GLY A 165 -5.51 9.66 -6.00
C GLY A 165 -4.29 10.47 -6.41
N GLY A 166 -3.09 10.19 -5.86
CA GLY A 166 -1.84 10.87 -6.18
C GLY A 166 -1.04 11.33 -4.96
N ALA A 167 -0.23 12.37 -5.14
CA ALA A 167 0.62 12.92 -4.08
C ALA A 167 -0.19 13.76 -3.07
N ARG A 168 0.22 13.74 -1.80
CA ARG A 168 -0.44 14.51 -0.74
C ARG A 168 -0.06 15.98 -0.82
N MET A 169 -0.95 16.80 -1.38
CA MET A 169 -0.69 18.23 -1.62
C MET A 169 -0.37 19.01 -0.35
N GLN A 170 -0.89 18.60 0.82
CA GLN A 170 -0.68 19.28 2.09
C GLN A 170 0.78 19.23 2.57
N GLU A 171 1.57 18.27 2.07
CA GLU A 171 3.00 18.15 2.35
C GLU A 171 3.86 18.68 1.18
N GLY A 172 3.24 19.17 0.10
CA GLY A 172 3.90 19.86 -1.02
C GLY A 172 5.05 19.06 -1.63
N PHE A 173 6.22 19.70 -1.73
CA PHE A 173 7.43 19.10 -2.28
C PHE A 173 7.90 17.86 -1.50
N LEU A 174 7.56 17.74 -0.20
CA LEU A 174 7.94 16.56 0.58
C LEU A 174 7.21 15.31 0.08
N SER A 175 5.97 15.43 -0.41
CA SER A 175 5.27 14.34 -1.09
C SER A 175 5.92 13.99 -2.43
N LEU A 176 6.36 14.99 -3.19
CA LEU A 176 7.06 14.77 -4.46
C LEU A 176 8.37 13.99 -4.24
N MET A 177 9.10 14.31 -3.16
CA MET A 177 10.33 13.59 -2.80
C MET A 177 10.11 12.12 -2.41
N GLN A 178 8.87 11.68 -2.21
CA GLN A 178 8.60 10.26 -1.99
C GLN A 178 8.68 9.44 -3.26
N LEU A 179 8.58 10.04 -4.45
CA LEU A 179 8.76 9.31 -5.72
C LEU A 179 10.17 8.67 -5.77
N PRO A 180 11.28 9.42 -5.71
CA PRO A 180 12.61 8.81 -5.73
C PRO A 180 12.88 7.92 -4.50
N ARG A 181 12.34 8.25 -3.32
CA ARG A 181 12.53 7.43 -2.12
C ARG A 181 11.89 6.05 -2.23
N THR A 182 10.68 5.98 -2.79
CA THR A 182 10.00 4.71 -3.01
C THR A 182 10.63 3.93 -4.17
N THR A 183 11.19 4.61 -5.17
CA THR A 183 12.04 3.96 -6.19
C THR A 183 13.27 3.31 -5.56
N ILE A 184 13.95 3.98 -4.62
CA ILE A 184 15.07 3.37 -3.86
C ILE A 184 14.60 2.13 -3.10
N ALA A 185 13.42 2.17 -2.49
CA ALA A 185 12.86 0.99 -1.82
C ALA A 185 12.68 -0.20 -2.77
N VAL A 186 12.21 0.04 -3.99
CA VAL A 186 12.09 -1.01 -5.02
C VAL A 186 13.47 -1.54 -5.44
N GLU A 187 14.45 -0.65 -5.62
CA GLU A 187 15.81 -1.06 -5.99
C GLU A 187 16.47 -1.90 -4.87
N GLU A 188 16.26 -1.56 -3.58
CA GLU A 188 16.76 -2.38 -2.45
C GLU A 188 16.23 -3.84 -2.53
N VAL A 189 14.96 -4.04 -2.93
CA VAL A 189 14.36 -5.37 -3.11
C VAL A 189 14.97 -6.09 -4.32
N LYS A 190 15.14 -5.37 -5.43
CA LYS A 190 15.71 -5.88 -6.67
C LYS A 190 17.19 -6.25 -6.54
N GLU A 191 17.99 -5.47 -5.81
CA GLU A 191 19.40 -5.75 -5.52
C GLU A 191 19.56 -7.00 -4.64
N ALA A 192 18.63 -7.23 -3.70
CA ALA A 192 18.52 -8.49 -2.97
C ALA A 192 18.01 -9.66 -3.84
N GLY A 193 17.71 -9.36 -5.11
CA GLY A 193 17.13 -10.26 -6.09
C GLY A 193 15.70 -10.66 -5.78
N LEU A 194 15.00 -10.08 -4.80
CA LEU A 194 13.68 -10.58 -4.39
C LEU A 194 12.58 -10.13 -5.36
N PRO A 195 11.51 -10.92 -5.58
CA PRO A 195 10.41 -10.51 -6.43
C PRO A 195 9.64 -9.33 -5.83
N TYR A 196 9.36 -8.34 -6.67
CA TYR A 196 8.50 -7.21 -6.37
C TYR A 196 7.28 -7.22 -7.28
N ILE A 197 6.11 -7.52 -6.71
CA ILE A 197 4.84 -7.62 -7.44
C ILE A 197 3.94 -6.44 -7.07
N VAL A 198 3.35 -5.79 -8.07
CA VAL A 198 2.38 -4.71 -7.84
C VAL A 198 0.98 -5.19 -8.20
N MET A 199 0.04 -5.08 -7.25
CA MET A 199 -1.39 -5.29 -7.45
C MET A 199 -2.11 -3.94 -7.51
N LEU A 200 -2.25 -3.40 -8.71
CA LEU A 200 -2.90 -2.13 -9.02
C LEU A 200 -4.41 -2.21 -8.74
N THR A 201 -4.89 -1.36 -7.84
CA THR A 201 -6.32 -1.29 -7.51
C THR A 201 -6.93 0.05 -7.90
N ASP A 202 -8.25 0.09 -8.04
CA ASP A 202 -8.96 1.32 -8.38
C ASP A 202 -8.96 2.31 -7.21
N PRO A 203 -8.63 3.60 -7.40
CA PRO A 203 -7.78 4.13 -8.46
C PRO A 203 -6.29 4.04 -8.08
N THR A 204 -5.39 4.03 -9.06
CA THR A 204 -3.94 4.21 -8.87
C THR A 204 -3.44 5.30 -9.81
N THR A 205 -3.32 6.53 -9.29
CA THR A 205 -3.01 7.71 -10.13
C THR A 205 -1.87 8.59 -9.60
N GLY A 206 -1.45 9.55 -10.43
CA GLY A 206 -0.55 10.63 -10.05
C GLY A 206 0.87 10.15 -9.70
N GLY A 207 1.44 10.74 -8.65
CA GLY A 207 2.79 10.42 -8.21
C GLY A 207 3.01 8.96 -7.83
N VAL A 208 1.96 8.26 -7.36
CA VAL A 208 2.04 6.83 -7.05
C VAL A 208 2.19 6.01 -8.33
N SER A 209 1.35 6.24 -9.34
CA SER A 209 1.48 5.54 -10.64
C SER A 209 2.79 5.88 -11.36
N ALA A 210 3.35 7.08 -11.16
CA ALA A 210 4.63 7.49 -11.75
C ALA A 210 5.88 7.11 -10.92
N SER A 211 5.73 6.23 -9.93
CA SER A 211 6.86 5.75 -9.10
C SER A 211 6.76 4.25 -8.87
N PHE A 212 6.86 3.78 -7.63
CA PHE A 212 6.95 2.36 -7.28
C PHE A 212 5.83 1.49 -7.84
N ALA A 213 4.64 2.04 -8.10
CA ALA A 213 3.51 1.28 -8.63
C ALA A 213 3.69 0.82 -10.09
N MET A 214 4.63 1.41 -10.85
CA MET A 214 4.96 1.02 -12.23
C MET A 214 6.39 0.48 -12.37
N LEU A 215 6.97 0.01 -11.26
CA LEU A 215 8.32 -0.56 -11.19
C LEU A 215 8.31 -2.02 -10.71
N GLY A 216 7.14 -2.68 -10.78
CA GLY A 216 7.02 -4.11 -10.46
C GLY A 216 7.75 -4.99 -11.46
N ASP A 217 8.27 -6.12 -11.00
CA ASP A 217 8.66 -7.22 -11.89
C ASP A 217 7.43 -7.77 -12.62
N ILE A 218 6.27 -7.76 -11.93
CA ILE A 218 4.96 -8.11 -12.47
C ILE A 218 3.91 -7.11 -11.97
N HIS A 219 3.12 -6.59 -12.91
CA HIS A 219 1.97 -5.73 -12.68
C HIS A 219 0.68 -6.52 -12.87
N MET A 220 0.00 -6.77 -11.77
CA MET A 220 -1.35 -7.30 -11.75
C MET A 220 -2.34 -6.17 -11.49
N ALA A 221 -3.51 -6.18 -12.12
CA ALA A 221 -4.56 -5.19 -11.89
C ALA A 221 -5.90 -5.85 -11.59
N GLU A 222 -6.75 -5.16 -10.81
CA GLU A 222 -8.15 -5.56 -10.68
C GLU A 222 -8.97 -5.17 -11.91
N PRO A 223 -9.94 -6.00 -12.35
CA PRO A 223 -10.87 -5.66 -13.43
C PRO A 223 -11.49 -4.27 -13.27
N GLY A 224 -11.45 -3.49 -14.36
CA GLY A 224 -11.99 -2.13 -14.42
C GLY A 224 -11.26 -1.09 -13.55
N ALA A 225 -10.12 -1.41 -12.94
CA ALA A 225 -9.37 -0.46 -12.12
C ALA A 225 -8.83 0.71 -12.96
N ARG A 226 -8.96 1.93 -12.46
CA ARG A 226 -8.45 3.12 -13.14
C ARG A 226 -7.02 3.42 -12.74
N ILE A 227 -6.12 3.38 -13.71
CA ILE A 227 -4.69 3.50 -13.51
C ILE A 227 -4.14 4.53 -14.50
N GLY A 228 -3.39 5.52 -14.01
CA GLY A 228 -2.74 6.47 -14.90
C GLY A 228 -2.21 7.72 -14.22
N PHE A 229 -1.25 8.38 -14.87
CA PHE A 229 -0.56 9.53 -14.30
C PHE A 229 -1.48 10.73 -14.06
N ALA A 230 -2.15 11.21 -15.10
CA ALA A 230 -3.12 12.31 -14.99
C ALA A 230 -4.54 11.76 -14.97
N GLY A 231 -5.43 12.37 -14.19
CA GLY A 231 -6.84 11.98 -14.19
C GLY A 231 -7.53 12.30 -15.52
N ARG A 232 -8.43 11.41 -15.96
CA ARG A 232 -9.22 11.54 -17.21
C ARG A 232 -9.71 12.96 -17.49
N ARG A 233 -10.34 13.61 -16.49
CA ARG A 233 -10.86 14.98 -16.60
C ARG A 233 -9.80 16.01 -17.00
N VAL A 234 -8.58 15.91 -16.45
CA VAL A 234 -7.48 16.85 -16.73
C VAL A 234 -6.98 16.65 -18.16
N ILE A 235 -6.92 15.41 -18.63
CA ILE A 235 -6.49 15.08 -19.98
C ILE A 235 -7.51 15.61 -21.00
N GLU A 236 -8.80 15.31 -20.82
CA GLU A 236 -9.89 15.76 -21.72
C GLU A 236 -9.91 17.30 -21.84
N GLN A 237 -9.70 18.01 -20.73
CA GLN A 237 -9.62 19.48 -20.73
C GLN A 237 -8.41 20.03 -21.49
N THR A 238 -7.30 19.28 -21.50
CA THR A 238 -6.05 19.70 -22.13
C THR A 238 -6.07 19.44 -23.63
N VAL A 239 -6.48 18.24 -24.04
CA VAL A 239 -6.53 17.82 -25.45
C VAL A 239 -7.80 18.35 -26.15
N ARG A 240 -8.84 18.69 -25.38
CA ARG A 240 -10.17 19.12 -25.87
C ARG A 240 -10.85 18.09 -26.75
N GLU A 241 -10.60 16.82 -26.45
CA GLU A 241 -11.18 15.66 -27.12
C GLU A 241 -11.77 14.70 -26.09
N THR A 242 -12.75 13.91 -26.52
CA THR A 242 -13.31 12.82 -25.71
C THR A 242 -12.35 11.64 -25.73
N LEU A 243 -11.94 11.16 -24.57
CA LEU A 243 -11.08 10.00 -24.49
C LEU A 243 -11.84 8.71 -24.85
N PRO A 244 -11.16 7.72 -25.43
CA PRO A 244 -11.76 6.43 -25.77
C PRO A 244 -12.50 5.79 -24.60
N GLU A 245 -13.47 4.93 -24.93
CA GLU A 245 -14.06 4.04 -23.93
C GLU A 245 -12.97 3.14 -23.32
N GLY A 246 -13.07 2.89 -22.02
CA GLY A 246 -12.06 2.09 -21.32
C GLY A 246 -10.70 2.78 -21.14
N PHE A 247 -10.47 4.01 -21.60
CA PHE A 247 -9.20 4.71 -21.38
C PHE A 247 -8.82 4.70 -19.89
N GLN A 248 -7.56 4.33 -19.59
CA GLN A 248 -7.01 4.13 -18.24
C GLN A 248 -7.59 2.96 -17.41
N THR A 249 -8.42 2.09 -17.99
CA THR A 249 -8.84 0.85 -17.30
C THR A 249 -7.73 -0.19 -17.32
N ALA A 250 -7.80 -1.15 -16.39
CA ALA A 250 -6.88 -2.28 -16.32
C ALA A 250 -6.79 -3.04 -17.65
N GLU A 251 -7.93 -3.27 -18.30
CA GLU A 251 -8.04 -3.93 -19.59
C GLU A 251 -7.36 -3.11 -20.70
N TYR A 252 -7.60 -1.79 -20.73
CA TYR A 252 -6.92 -0.90 -21.67
C TYR A 252 -5.39 -0.92 -21.45
N LEU A 253 -4.93 -0.90 -20.20
CA LEU A 253 -3.50 -0.96 -19.90
C LEU A 253 -2.87 -2.31 -20.27
N LEU A 254 -3.61 -3.41 -20.13
CA LEU A 254 -3.20 -4.73 -20.59
C LEU A 254 -2.97 -4.74 -22.11
N ASP A 255 -3.93 -4.22 -22.88
CA ASP A 255 -3.85 -4.15 -24.35
C ASP A 255 -2.68 -3.27 -24.83
N HIS A 256 -2.20 -2.34 -24.01
CA HIS A 256 -1.07 -1.45 -24.30
C HIS A 256 0.25 -1.86 -23.64
N GLY A 257 0.31 -3.05 -23.02
CA GLY A 257 1.54 -3.61 -22.44
C GLY A 257 2.04 -2.91 -21.17
N MET A 258 1.16 -2.19 -20.46
CA MET A 258 1.49 -1.55 -19.17
C MET A 258 1.12 -2.41 -17.95
N VAL A 259 0.22 -3.38 -18.13
CA VAL A 259 -0.21 -4.34 -17.11
C VAL A 259 0.00 -5.74 -17.67
N ASP A 260 0.53 -6.65 -16.86
CA ASP A 260 0.81 -8.02 -17.29
C ASP A 260 -0.43 -8.92 -17.16
N LEU A 261 -1.24 -8.69 -16.11
CA LEU A 261 -2.37 -9.54 -15.76
C LEU A 261 -3.55 -8.72 -15.23
N VAL A 262 -4.77 -9.03 -15.68
CA VAL A 262 -6.02 -8.54 -15.08
C VAL A 262 -6.69 -9.69 -14.35
N VAL A 263 -6.78 -9.61 -13.02
CA VAL A 263 -7.15 -10.76 -12.17
C VAL A 263 -8.29 -10.41 -11.20
N PRO A 264 -9.43 -11.13 -11.25
CA PRO A 264 -10.52 -10.93 -10.31
C PRO A 264 -10.11 -11.32 -8.88
N ARG A 265 -10.69 -10.68 -7.86
CA ARG A 265 -10.27 -10.82 -6.45
C ARG A 265 -10.24 -12.25 -5.93
N SER A 266 -11.20 -13.06 -6.37
CA SER A 266 -11.29 -14.47 -6.01
C SER A 266 -10.09 -15.30 -6.49
N LYS A 267 -9.35 -14.84 -7.50
CA LYS A 267 -8.19 -15.53 -8.08
C LYS A 267 -6.84 -14.92 -7.75
N GLN A 268 -6.82 -13.69 -7.23
CA GLN A 268 -5.57 -12.98 -6.90
C GLN A 268 -4.65 -13.78 -5.97
N ARG A 269 -5.20 -14.43 -4.93
CA ARG A 269 -4.40 -15.20 -3.97
C ARG A 269 -3.70 -16.39 -4.63
N GLU A 270 -4.43 -17.16 -5.44
CA GLU A 270 -3.89 -18.31 -6.18
C GLU A 270 -2.86 -17.85 -7.23
N THR A 271 -3.15 -16.77 -7.97
CA THR A 271 -2.23 -16.22 -8.97
C THR A 271 -0.94 -15.71 -8.33
N LEU A 272 -1.03 -14.95 -7.24
CA LEU A 272 0.14 -14.45 -6.51
C LEU A 272 1.03 -15.61 -6.03
N HIS A 273 0.44 -16.67 -5.48
CA HIS A 273 1.18 -17.85 -5.07
C HIS A 273 1.89 -18.53 -6.24
N GLY A 274 1.22 -18.70 -7.39
CA GLY A 274 1.84 -19.28 -8.58
C GLY A 274 3.03 -18.46 -9.08
N LEU A 275 2.87 -17.14 -9.17
CA LEU A 275 3.94 -16.21 -9.57
C LEU A 275 5.12 -16.25 -8.60
N ILE A 276 4.84 -16.16 -7.30
CA ILE A 276 5.89 -16.21 -6.27
C ILE A 276 6.63 -17.54 -6.32
N THR A 277 5.90 -18.66 -6.45
CA THR A 277 6.51 -19.99 -6.57
C THR A 277 7.47 -20.06 -7.74
N LEU A 278 7.07 -19.53 -8.91
CA LEU A 278 7.90 -19.52 -10.10
C LEU A 278 9.13 -18.63 -9.95
N LEU A 279 8.97 -17.42 -9.44
CA LEU A 279 10.05 -16.42 -9.31
C LEU A 279 11.02 -16.75 -8.16
N MET A 280 10.55 -17.48 -7.16
CA MET A 280 11.37 -17.95 -6.04
C MET A 280 11.95 -19.35 -6.27
N ALA A 281 11.53 -20.06 -7.33
CA ALA A 281 12.08 -21.36 -7.69
C ALA A 281 13.59 -21.27 -7.94
N GLY A 282 14.35 -22.22 -7.37
CA GLY A 282 15.82 -22.23 -7.45
C GLY A 282 16.53 -21.46 -6.33
N ARG A 283 15.80 -20.74 -5.49
CA ARG A 283 16.31 -20.32 -4.18
C ARG A 283 16.06 -21.46 -3.22
N THR A 284 17.10 -21.95 -2.57
CA THR A 284 16.95 -22.87 -1.44
C THR A 284 16.09 -22.18 -0.38
N ILE A 285 14.80 -22.48 -0.37
CA ILE A 285 13.93 -22.13 0.74
C ILE A 285 14.50 -22.91 1.90
N ASP A 286 15.14 -22.21 2.84
CA ASP A 286 15.47 -22.77 4.14
C ASP A 286 14.14 -23.04 4.86
N THR A 287 13.52 -24.15 4.47
CA THR A 287 12.40 -24.75 5.17
C THR A 287 13.04 -25.28 6.44
N GLY A 288 13.02 -24.45 7.49
CA GLY A 288 13.63 -24.73 8.78
C GLY A 288 13.04 -25.98 9.44
N ASN A 289 13.39 -27.14 8.90
CA ASN A 289 13.06 -28.46 9.37
C ASN A 289 14.40 -29.18 9.48
N GLY A 290 14.90 -29.22 10.71
CA GLY A 290 16.28 -29.56 11.01
C GLY A 290 16.69 -30.94 10.53
N LYS A 291 17.92 -31.01 10.02
CA LYS A 291 18.91 -31.99 10.46
C LYS A 291 20.25 -31.27 10.47
N ALA A 292 20.77 -31.00 11.67
CA ALA A 292 22.17 -30.69 11.87
C ALA A 292 22.96 -31.89 11.35
N ALA A 293 23.58 -31.74 10.18
CA ALA A 293 24.59 -32.66 9.71
C ALA A 293 25.94 -32.08 10.14
N ASP A 294 26.48 -32.66 11.21
CA ASP A 294 27.88 -32.57 11.56
C ASP A 294 28.74 -32.89 10.33
N LYS A 295 29.48 -31.90 9.84
CA LYS A 295 30.75 -32.13 9.18
C LYS A 295 31.74 -31.06 9.63
N ALA A 296 32.44 -31.40 10.70
CA ALA A 296 33.76 -30.87 10.96
C ALA A 296 34.65 -31.13 9.75
N THR A 297 35.17 -30.07 9.15
CA THR A 297 36.41 -30.15 8.37
C THR A 297 37.19 -28.86 8.54
N SER A 298 38.34 -29.04 9.17
CA SER A 298 39.46 -28.12 9.30
C SER A 298 39.84 -27.44 7.99
N GLY A 299 40.08 -26.13 8.04
CA GLY A 299 40.62 -25.35 6.93
C GLY A 299 41.11 -23.98 7.40
N THR A 300 42.43 -23.87 7.48
CA THR A 300 43.27 -22.73 7.81
C THR A 300 42.90 -21.38 7.17
N GLY A 301 42.84 -20.35 8.02
CA GLY A 301 43.42 -19.00 7.85
C GLY A 301 43.32 -18.26 6.52
N GLN A 302 42.61 -17.13 6.54
CA GLN A 302 43.13 -15.82 6.11
C GLN A 302 42.22 -14.71 6.63
N ASP A 303 42.75 -13.90 7.54
CA ASP A 303 42.14 -12.69 8.06
C ASP A 303 41.96 -11.67 6.91
N LEU A 304 40.73 -11.22 6.70
CA LEU A 304 40.43 -10.10 5.81
C LEU A 304 40.45 -8.82 6.67
N ASP A 305 41.53 -8.04 6.52
CA ASP A 305 41.70 -6.71 7.10
C ASP A 305 40.58 -5.77 6.64
N ILE A 306 39.75 -5.31 7.59
CA ILE A 306 38.82 -4.20 7.40
C ILE A 306 39.46 -2.95 8.02
N PRO A 307 39.80 -1.91 7.25
CA PRO A 307 40.35 -0.69 7.82
C PRO A 307 39.25 0.09 8.57
N THR A 308 39.47 0.34 9.86
CA THR A 308 38.71 1.32 10.65
C THR A 308 39.05 2.75 10.23
N PRO A 309 38.06 3.67 10.14
CA PRO A 309 38.33 5.07 9.82
C PRO A 309 38.98 5.79 11.02
N ASP A 310 40.14 6.38 10.77
CA ASP A 310 40.93 7.15 11.74
C ASP A 310 40.21 8.44 12.13
N ALA A 311 39.99 8.59 13.44
CA ALA A 311 39.40 9.76 14.06
C ALA A 311 40.51 10.70 14.53
N SER A 312 41.17 11.42 13.61
CA SER A 312 42.03 12.55 13.99
C SER A 312 42.45 13.44 12.82
N GLN A 313 41.62 14.39 12.37
CA GLN A 313 42.13 15.67 11.84
C GLN A 313 41.22 16.85 12.22
N PRO A 314 41.78 17.99 12.68
CA PRO A 314 41.02 19.14 13.14
C PRO A 314 40.48 19.98 11.96
N THR A 315 39.25 20.46 12.10
CA THR A 315 38.62 21.42 11.18
C THR A 315 39.20 22.81 11.40
N ASP A 316 39.92 23.33 10.40
CA ASP A 316 40.38 24.72 10.38
C ASP A 316 39.22 25.63 9.90
N GLN A 317 38.77 26.50 10.80
CA GLN A 317 37.85 27.59 10.50
C GLN A 317 38.65 28.85 10.24
N THR A 318 38.68 29.33 9.00
CA THR A 318 38.97 30.73 8.72
C THR A 318 37.95 31.32 7.76
N ALA A 319 37.20 32.28 8.28
CA ALA A 319 36.33 33.18 7.56
C ALA A 319 37.14 34.31 6.92
N ASN A 320 36.71 34.83 5.77
CA ASN A 320 36.72 36.26 5.46
C ASN A 320 35.89 36.61 4.20
N PRO A 321 35.46 37.88 4.01
CA PRO A 321 34.20 38.23 3.38
C PRO A 321 34.36 39.18 2.16
N ALA A 322 33.21 39.59 1.64
CA ALA A 322 32.94 40.81 0.85
C ALA A 322 33.31 40.81 -0.65
N GLY A 323 32.27 41.00 -1.48
CA GLY A 323 32.41 41.18 -2.93
C GLY A 323 31.15 41.70 -3.64
N LYS A 324 30.87 42.99 -3.43
CA LYS A 324 30.29 44.01 -4.36
C LYS A 324 29.02 43.73 -5.20
N THR A 325 28.06 44.60 -4.92
CA THR A 325 27.02 45.24 -5.73
C THR A 325 27.37 45.45 -7.22
N VAL A 326 26.40 45.17 -8.11
CA VAL A 326 26.36 45.70 -9.49
C VAL A 326 25.05 46.45 -9.69
N ALA A 327 25.17 47.73 -10.04
CA ALA A 327 24.07 48.63 -10.36
C ALA A 327 23.65 48.50 -11.83
N LYS A 328 22.36 48.69 -12.07
CA LYS A 328 21.74 48.87 -13.39
C LYS A 328 22.00 50.29 -13.90
N THR A 329 22.36 50.38 -15.18
CA THR A 329 22.01 51.46 -16.11
C THR A 329 21.64 50.80 -17.42
#